data_AF-A0A7C1AIA3-F1
#
_entry.id   AF-A0A7C1AIA3-F1
#
_cell.length_a   1.000
_cell.length_b   1.000
_cell.length_c   1.000
_cell.angle_alpha   90.00
_cell.angle_beta   90.00
_cell.angle_gamma   90.00
#
_symmetry.space_group_name_H-M   'P 1'
#
loop_
_entity.id
_entity.type
_entity.pdbx_description
1 polymer ?
#
loop_
_entity_poly.entity_id
_entity_poly.type
_entity_poly.pdbx_seq_one_letter_code
_entity_poly.pdbx_strand_id
1 'polypeptide(L)'
;MPRLKWNFLNNIYLTTHEKYLILFLGLCLFSVFSLKVFNLKNIALEVQNNHEEDVLFPLDINSATYTQLLQVPGIGPVTAQRIIEYRQFHGKFQRLHQLKEIKGIGERKFQKLRKYFKI
;
A
#
# COMPACT_ATOMS: atom_id res chain seq x y z
N MET A 1 -8.80 11.55 48.82
CA MET A 1 -9.12 10.96 47.49
C MET A 1 -10.62 10.69 47.41
N PRO A 2 -11.40 11.40 46.58
CA PRO A 2 -12.83 11.18 46.50
C PRO A 2 -13.12 9.91 45.68
N ARG A 3 -13.88 8.97 46.27
CA ARG A 3 -14.41 7.78 45.58
C ARG A 3 -15.49 8.26 44.62
N LEU A 4 -15.34 8.02 43.32
CA LEU A 4 -16.40 8.24 42.35
C LEU A 4 -17.62 7.39 42.74
N LYS A 5 -18.65 8.04 43.29
CA LYS A 5 -19.97 7.43 43.54
C LYS A 5 -20.70 7.35 42.20
N TRP A 6 -20.58 6.21 41.54
CA TRP A 6 -21.41 5.86 40.37
C TRP A 6 -22.84 5.54 40.83
N ASN A 7 -23.57 6.54 41.32
CA ASN A 7 -24.96 6.43 41.81
C ASN A 7 -26.01 6.54 40.68
N PHE A 8 -25.60 6.56 39.41
CA PHE A 8 -26.50 6.75 38.28
C PHE A 8 -27.54 5.61 38.15
N LEU A 9 -27.14 4.37 38.46
CA LEU A 9 -28.02 3.19 38.43
C LEU A 9 -28.94 3.06 39.67
N ASN A 10 -28.79 3.93 40.68
CA ASN A 10 -29.64 3.92 41.86
C ASN A 10 -30.91 4.78 41.70
N ASN A 11 -30.95 5.63 40.67
CA ASN A 11 -32.07 6.55 40.42
C ASN A 11 -33.12 5.99 39.44
N ILE A 12 -32.99 4.73 39.04
CA ILE A 12 -33.94 4.03 38.17
C ILE A 12 -34.46 2.83 38.98
N TYR A 13 -35.79 2.73 39.15
CA TYR A 13 -36.48 1.69 39.93
C TYR A 13 -36.42 0.30 39.24
N LEU A 14 -35.21 -0.18 38.96
CA LEU A 14 -34.97 -1.51 38.38
C LEU A 14 -34.56 -2.49 39.47
N THR A 15 -35.08 -3.71 39.38
CA THR A 15 -34.67 -4.83 40.24
C THR A 15 -33.20 -5.16 40.02
N THR A 16 -32.55 -5.77 41.02
CA THR A 16 -31.11 -6.08 40.98
C THR A 16 -30.72 -6.89 39.74
N HIS A 17 -31.59 -7.79 39.27
CA HIS A 17 -31.36 -8.60 38.07
C HIS A 17 -31.39 -7.79 36.77
N GLU A 18 -32.29 -6.81 36.65
CA GLU A 18 -32.42 -5.96 35.45
C GLU A 18 -31.19 -5.06 35.26
N LYS A 19 -30.55 -4.63 36.36
CA LYS A 19 -29.30 -3.83 36.30
C LYS A 19 -28.12 -4.64 35.76
N TYR A 20 -27.98 -5.90 36.18
CA TYR A 20 -26.94 -6.79 35.65
C TYR A 20 -27.18 -7.13 34.17
N LEU A 21 -28.44 -7.24 33.76
CA LEU A 21 -28.82 -7.48 32.36
C LEU A 21 -28.38 -6.31 31.46
N ILE A 22 -28.58 -5.06 31.89
CA ILE A 22 -28.13 -3.86 31.15
C ILE A 22 -26.60 -3.79 31.08
N LEU A 23 -25.89 -4.10 32.16
CA LEU A 23 -24.42 -4.14 32.16
C LEU A 23 -23.89 -5.25 31.23
N PHE A 24 -24.53 -6.41 31.22
CA PHE A 24 -24.18 -7.52 30.35
C PHE A 24 -24.42 -7.19 28.87
N LEU A 25 -25.59 -6.62 28.53
CA LEU A 25 -25.88 -6.15 27.17
C LEU A 25 -24.91 -5.05 26.72
N GLY A 26 -24.53 -4.13 27.61
CA GLY A 26 -23.52 -3.10 27.34
C GLY A 26 -22.15 -3.69 27.01
N LEU A 27 -21.70 -4.69 27.76
CA LEU A 27 -20.43 -5.39 27.50
C LEU A 27 -20.49 -6.20 26.19
N CYS A 28 -21.62 -6.83 25.88
CA CYS A 28 -21.82 -7.53 24.59
C CYS A 28 -21.81 -6.57 23.40
N LEU A 29 -22.44 -5.40 23.52
CA LEU A 29 -22.40 -4.39 22.46
C LEU A 29 -21.00 -3.82 22.28
N PHE A 30 -20.27 -3.62 23.38
CA PHE A 30 -18.88 -3.15 23.35
C PHE A 30 -17.92 -4.18 22.72
N SER A 31 -18.12 -5.47 22.97
CA SER A 31 -17.31 -6.53 22.37
C SER A 31 -17.57 -6.70 20.86
N VAL A 32 -18.84 -6.65 20.44
CA VAL A 32 -19.22 -6.70 19.02
C VAL A 32 -18.74 -5.45 18.26
N PHE A 33 -18.80 -4.28 18.89
CA PHE A 33 -18.28 -3.03 18.32
C PHE A 33 -16.75 -3.07 18.14
N SER A 34 -16.03 -3.60 19.12
CA SER A 34 -14.56 -3.79 19.04
C SER A 34 -14.16 -4.75 17.92
N LEU A 35 -14.94 -5.81 17.68
CA LEU A 35 -14.67 -6.79 16.63
C LEU A 35 -14.73 -6.19 15.20
N LYS A 36 -15.70 -5.30 14.94
CA LYS A 36 -15.86 -4.64 13.64
C LYS A 36 -14.73 -3.63 13.37
N VAL A 37 -14.34 -2.85 14.37
CA VAL A 37 -13.29 -1.83 14.23
C VAL A 37 -11.92 -2.47 13.97
N PHE A 38 -11.64 -3.62 14.58
CA PHE A 38 -10.38 -4.36 14.38
C PHE A 38 -10.28 -5.02 12.99
N ASN A 39 -11.34 -5.69 12.52
CA ASN A 39 -11.34 -6.34 11.20
C ASN A 39 -11.18 -5.34 10.05
N LEU A 40 -11.80 -4.16 10.14
CA LEU A 40 -11.69 -3.13 9.09
C LEU A 40 -10.30 -2.51 9.00
N LYS A 41 -9.63 -2.31 10.15
CA LYS A 41 -8.29 -1.74 10.18
C LYS A 41 -7.25 -2.68 9.57
N ASN A 42 -7.44 -4.00 9.72
CA ASN A 42 -6.55 -5.00 9.14
C ASN A 42 -6.64 -5.04 7.60
N ILE A 43 -7.85 -4.93 7.05
CA ILE A 43 -8.08 -4.89 5.58
C ILE A 43 -7.44 -3.64 4.93
N ALA A 44 -7.54 -2.48 5.58
CA ALA A 44 -6.96 -1.25 5.05
C ALA A 44 -5.43 -1.26 5.05
N LEU A 45 -4.80 -1.96 6.00
CA LEU A 45 -3.35 -2.09 6.09
C LEU A 45 -2.80 -3.09 5.05
N GLU A 46 -3.50 -4.18 4.75
CA GLU A 46 -3.09 -5.13 3.71
C GLU A 46 -3.17 -4.55 2.28
N VAL A 47 -4.13 -3.66 2.02
CA VAL A 47 -4.24 -2.98 0.71
C VAL A 47 -3.09 -1.98 0.50
N GLN A 48 -2.58 -1.38 1.57
CA GLN A 48 -1.46 -0.43 1.50
C GLN A 48 -0.07 -1.09 1.53
N ASN A 49 0.04 -2.30 2.11
CA ASN A 49 1.30 -3.04 2.21
C ASN A 49 1.67 -3.85 0.95
N ASN A 50 0.81 -3.87 -0.08
CA ASN A 50 1.10 -4.49 -1.39
C ASN A 50 1.75 -3.52 -2.41
N HIS A 51 2.14 -2.32 -1.99
CA HIS A 51 2.70 -1.28 -2.86
C HIS A 51 4.13 -0.84 -2.50
N GLU A 52 4.88 -1.69 -1.81
CA GLU A 52 6.35 -1.69 -1.85
C GLU A 52 6.78 -3.00 -2.53
N GLU A 53 6.57 -3.10 -3.85
CA GLU A 53 7.25 -4.15 -4.60
C GLU A 53 8.74 -3.92 -4.40
N ASP A 54 9.40 -4.84 -3.70
CA ASP A 54 10.84 -4.81 -3.47
C ASP A 54 11.51 -4.94 -4.84
N VAL A 55 11.94 -3.81 -5.41
CA VAL A 55 12.43 -3.79 -6.79
C VAL A 55 13.82 -4.41 -6.83
N LEU A 56 13.86 -5.66 -7.26
CA LEU A 56 15.10 -6.40 -7.43
C LEU A 56 15.86 -5.86 -8.65
N PHE A 57 17.07 -5.35 -8.42
CA PHE A 57 18.00 -4.98 -9.48
C PHE A 57 18.95 -6.14 -9.82
N PRO A 58 19.31 -6.33 -11.10
CA PRO A 58 18.84 -5.59 -12.27
C PRO A 58 17.40 -5.98 -12.67
N LEU A 59 16.62 -4.95 -12.99
CA LEU A 59 15.21 -5.03 -13.37
C LEU A 59 15.09 -5.47 -14.84
N ASP A 60 14.19 -6.40 -15.14
CA ASP A 60 13.93 -6.79 -16.52
C ASP A 60 13.17 -5.67 -17.24
N ILE A 61 13.79 -5.08 -18.26
CA ILE A 61 13.20 -3.97 -19.01
C ILE A 61 11.96 -4.37 -19.79
N ASN A 62 11.74 -5.64 -20.12
CA ASN A 62 10.58 -6.07 -20.89
C ASN A 62 9.33 -6.26 -20.01
N SER A 63 9.51 -6.69 -18.76
CA SER A 63 8.43 -6.93 -17.80
C SER A 63 8.23 -5.81 -16.77
N ALA A 64 9.19 -4.88 -16.65
CA ALA A 64 9.12 -3.78 -15.68
C ALA A 64 7.83 -2.96 -15.78
N THR A 65 7.14 -2.79 -14.65
CA THR A 65 5.95 -1.94 -14.54
C THR A 65 6.34 -0.45 -14.52
N TYR A 66 5.36 0.42 -14.74
CA TYR A 66 5.58 1.86 -14.68
C TYR A 66 6.15 2.31 -13.32
N THR A 67 5.60 1.78 -12.22
CA THR A 67 6.06 2.08 -10.86
C THR A 67 7.48 1.58 -10.62
N GLN A 68 7.82 0.37 -11.06
CA GLN A 68 9.19 -0.16 -10.95
C GLN A 68 10.19 0.68 -11.76
N LEU A 69 9.83 1.13 -12.96
CA LEU A 69 10.68 2.02 -13.77
C LEU A 69 10.94 3.36 -13.08
N LEU A 70 9.95 3.92 -12.37
CA LEU A 70 10.10 5.16 -11.61
C LEU A 70 11.08 5.05 -10.44
N GLN A 71 11.29 3.84 -9.91
CA GLN A 71 12.27 3.61 -8.84
C GLN A 71 13.71 3.59 -9.36
N VAL A 72 13.93 3.51 -10.68
CA VAL A 72 15.28 3.51 -11.27
C VAL A 72 15.89 4.92 -11.21
N PRO A 73 17.05 5.10 -10.55
CA PRO A 73 17.68 6.41 -10.45
C PRO A 73 17.96 7.05 -11.82
N GLY A 74 17.37 8.23 -12.04
CA GLY A 74 17.50 8.98 -13.30
C GLY A 74 16.41 8.69 -14.33
N ILE A 75 15.47 7.79 -14.05
CA ILE A 75 14.23 7.65 -14.81
C ILE A 75 13.13 8.44 -14.11
N GLY A 76 12.49 9.33 -14.87
CA GLY A 76 11.30 10.04 -14.43
C GLY A 76 10.05 9.57 -15.18
N PRO A 77 8.86 10.08 -14.80
CA PRO A 77 7.56 9.75 -15.38
C PRO A 77 7.56 9.66 -16.91
N VAL A 78 8.07 10.71 -17.55
CA VAL A 78 8.09 10.82 -19.01
C VAL A 78 9.00 9.76 -19.65
N THR A 79 10.13 9.43 -19.03
CA THR A 79 11.03 8.39 -19.56
C THR A 79 10.44 6.99 -19.33
N ALA A 80 9.85 6.74 -18.16
CA ALA A 80 9.18 5.48 -17.86
C ALA A 80 8.03 5.19 -18.83
N GLN A 81 7.19 6.20 -19.10
CA GLN A 81 6.11 6.09 -20.08
C GLN A 81 6.65 5.77 -21.48
N ARG A 82 7.68 6.47 -21.95
CA ARG A 82 8.29 6.20 -23.25
C ARG A 82 8.90 4.80 -23.36
N ILE A 83 9.42 4.24 -22.27
CA ILE A 83 9.91 2.86 -22.25
C ILE A 83 8.75 1.89 -22.50
N ILE A 84 7.59 2.12 -21.88
CA ILE A 84 6.40 1.29 -22.08
C ILE A 84 5.86 1.45 -23.51
N GLU A 85 5.74 2.69 -23.99
CA GLU A 85 5.33 2.98 -25.37
C GLU A 85 6.26 2.31 -26.38
N TYR A 86 7.57 2.36 -26.15
CA TYR A 86 8.53 1.68 -27.02
C TYR A 86 8.23 0.19 -27.12
N ARG A 87 7.88 -0.49 -26.02
CA ARG A 87 7.51 -1.92 -26.04
C ARG A 87 6.22 -2.18 -26.83
N GLN A 88 5.29 -1.24 -26.80
CA GLN A 88 4.01 -1.35 -27.50
C GLN A 88 4.18 -1.19 -29.01
N PHE A 89 4.97 -0.21 -29.46
CA PHE A 89 5.14 0.10 -30.88
C PHE A 89 6.24 -0.70 -31.57
N HIS A 90 7.35 -0.99 -30.88
CA HIS A 90 8.52 -1.67 -31.44
C HIS A 90 8.65 -3.13 -30.99
N GLY A 91 7.82 -3.57 -30.05
CA GLY A 91 7.92 -4.89 -29.43
C GLY A 91 8.98 -4.93 -28.32
N LYS A 92 9.32 -6.14 -27.86
CA LYS A 92 10.27 -6.35 -26.76
C LYS A 92 11.67 -5.83 -27.11
N PHE A 93 12.37 -5.30 -26.11
CA PHE A 93 13.80 -5.01 -26.20
C PHE A 93 14.57 -6.31 -26.42
N GLN A 94 15.36 -6.36 -27.50
CA GLN A 94 16.29 -7.45 -27.80
C GLN A 94 17.69 -7.16 -27.26
N ARG A 95 18.05 -5.87 -27.15
CA ARG A 95 19.35 -5.41 -26.63
C ARG A 95 19.16 -4.17 -25.79
N LEU A 96 19.90 -4.05 -24.69
CA LEU A 96 19.82 -2.86 -23.83
C LEU A 96 20.17 -1.57 -24.59
N HIS A 97 20.97 -1.63 -25.66
CA HIS A 97 21.34 -0.46 -26.46
C HIS A 97 20.13 0.27 -27.07
N GLN A 98 19.02 -0.44 -27.33
CA GLN A 98 17.78 0.13 -27.85
C GLN A 98 17.16 1.16 -26.90
N LEU A 99 17.53 1.18 -25.62
CA LEU A 99 17.18 2.26 -24.69
C LEU A 99 17.58 3.65 -25.23
N LYS A 100 18.62 3.74 -26.06
CA LYS A 100 19.06 5.02 -26.66
C LYS A 100 18.13 5.56 -27.73
N GLU A 101 17.25 4.73 -28.28
CA GLU A 101 16.23 5.15 -29.25
C GLU A 101 15.11 5.95 -28.55
N ILE A 102 15.03 5.84 -27.22
CA ILE A 102 14.06 6.57 -26.42
C ILE A 102 14.51 8.02 -26.25
N LYS A 103 13.65 8.94 -26.70
CA LYS A 103 13.86 10.39 -26.52
C LYS A 103 14.12 10.73 -25.05
N GLY A 104 15.29 11.32 -24.78
CA GLY A 104 15.73 11.68 -23.44
C GLY A 104 16.71 10.69 -22.79
N ILE A 105 17.05 9.58 -23.46
CA ILE A 105 18.13 8.68 -23.07
C ILE A 105 19.27 8.79 -24.09
N GLY A 106 20.15 9.78 -23.89
CA GLY A 106 21.39 9.87 -24.64
C GLY A 106 22.48 8.93 -24.13
N GLU A 107 23.63 8.89 -24.80
CA GLU A 107 24.79 8.01 -24.46
C GLU A 107 25.18 8.10 -22.97
N ARG A 108 25.33 9.33 -22.46
CA ARG A 108 25.70 9.57 -21.05
C ARG A 108 24.68 8.99 -20.06
N LYS A 109 23.38 9.06 -20.41
CA LYS A 109 22.30 8.57 -19.55
C LYS A 109 22.21 7.06 -19.63
N PHE A 110 22.32 6.50 -20.84
CA PHE A 110 22.37 5.05 -21.07
C PHE A 110 23.49 4.37 -20.27
N GLN A 111 24.70 4.93 -20.25
CA GLN A 111 25.82 4.35 -19.49
C GLN A 111 25.53 4.24 -17.98
N LYS A 112 24.75 5.19 -17.43
CA LYS A 112 24.32 5.15 -16.02
C LYS A 112 23.16 4.19 -15.80
N LEU A 113 22.25 4.07 -16.76
CA LEU A 113 21.04 3.26 -16.65
C LEU A 113 21.27 1.78 -16.91
N ARG A 114 22.20 1.41 -17.81
CA ARG A 114 22.40 0.02 -18.25
C ARG A 114 22.65 -0.98 -17.12
N LYS A 115 23.21 -0.52 -15.98
CA LYS A 115 23.49 -1.38 -14.81
C LYS A 115 22.24 -1.77 -14.01
N TYR A 116 21.13 -1.06 -14.19
CA TYR A 116 19.87 -1.33 -13.52
C TYR A 116 18.95 -2.24 -14.33
N PHE A 117 19.32 -2.57 -15.57
CA PHE A 117 18.46 -3.32 -16.49
C PHE A 117 19.07 -4.63 -16.95
N LYS A 118 18.21 -5.62 -17.14
CA LYS A 118 18.46 -6.87 -17.86
C LYS A 118 17.36 -7.09 -18.90
N ILE A 119 17.54 -8.08 -19.76
CA ILE A 119 16.58 -8.57 -20.78
C ILE A 119 16.36 -10.06 -20.53
#